data_AF-A0A2T7NT62-F1
#
_entry.id   AF-A0A2T7NT62-F1
#
_cell.length_a   1.000
_cell.length_b   1.000
_cell.length_c   1.000
_cell.angle_alpha   90.00
_cell.angle_beta   90.00
_cell.angle_gamma   90.00
#
_symmetry.space_group_name_H-M   'P 1'
#
loop_
_entity.id
_entity.type
_entity.pdbx_description
1 polymer ?
#
loop_
_entity_poly.entity_id
_entity_poly.type
_entity_poly.pdbx_seq_one_letter_code
_entity_poly.pdbx_strand_id
1 'polypeptide(L)'
;MAPVPRVGIGMDSSITPLRHGGLSLVQTTDYFYPLVDDPYMQGKIACANVLSDLYAMGVTDCDNMLMLVACSNKMTEKERDIIMPIIMRGFKDCAEEAGTGVTGGQTVINPWLIIGGVGTSVCQPNEYIMPDNAVVGDVLVLTKPLGTQVAVNAYQWLDQPEREQAAAFCKDIEKQEGYQSWIIGIVEKGNRSARIIDKPRVIEVPAKDRDGELW
;
A
#
# COMPACT_ATOMS: atom_id res chain seq x y z
N MET A 1 37.80 -0.73 -3.22
CA MET A 1 36.34 -0.57 -3.40
C MET A 1 35.76 -0.27 -2.03
N ALA A 2 34.96 0.80 -1.92
CA ALA A 2 34.18 1.05 -0.71
C ALA A 2 33.20 -0.14 -0.50
N PRO A 3 32.90 -0.54 0.75
CA PRO A 3 31.94 -1.61 1.01
C PRO A 3 30.58 -1.23 0.43
N VAL A 4 29.97 -2.14 -0.33
CA VAL A 4 28.61 -1.95 -0.85
C VAL A 4 27.66 -1.97 0.35
N PRO A 5 26.83 -0.93 0.54
CA PRO A 5 25.95 -0.82 1.69
C PRO A 5 24.95 -1.98 1.69
N ARG A 6 24.70 -2.54 2.88
CA ARG A 6 23.65 -3.52 3.12
C ARG A 6 22.51 -2.79 3.84
N VAL A 7 21.32 -2.81 3.25
CA VAL A 7 20.10 -2.33 3.89
C VAL A 7 19.33 -3.54 4.41
N GLY A 8 19.16 -3.61 5.72
CA GLY A 8 18.43 -4.67 6.42
C GLY A 8 16.99 -4.27 6.74
N ILE A 9 16.43 -4.90 7.78
CA ILE A 9 15.08 -4.63 8.26
C ILE A 9 14.96 -3.15 8.69
N GLY A 10 13.87 -2.48 8.28
CA GLY A 10 13.54 -1.12 8.71
C GLY A 10 13.37 -0.10 7.57
N MET A 11 13.65 -0.47 6.32
CA MET A 11 13.45 0.36 5.12
C MET A 11 12.51 -0.34 4.12
N ASP A 12 12.05 0.40 3.10
CA ASP A 12 11.08 -0.06 2.08
C ASP A 12 11.56 -1.29 1.31
N SER A 13 12.86 -1.39 1.01
CA SER A 13 13.45 -2.56 0.37
C SER A 13 14.70 -3.05 1.11
N SER A 14 14.94 -4.34 1.01
CA SER A 14 16.23 -4.93 1.36
C SER A 14 17.25 -4.70 0.24
N ILE A 15 18.50 -4.39 0.60
CA ILE A 15 19.63 -4.32 -0.33
C ILE A 15 20.70 -5.31 0.15
N THR A 16 20.93 -6.35 -0.65
CA THR A 16 21.90 -7.41 -0.34
C THR A 16 23.00 -7.45 -1.40
N PRO A 17 24.26 -7.10 -1.06
CA PRO A 17 25.38 -7.26 -1.97
C PRO A 17 25.54 -8.71 -2.41
N LEU A 18 25.64 -8.95 -3.72
CA LEU A 18 25.79 -10.28 -4.28
C LEU A 18 27.25 -10.72 -4.24
N ARG A 19 27.46 -12.04 -4.27
CA ARG A 19 28.80 -12.65 -4.43
C ARG A 19 29.43 -12.37 -5.80
N HIS A 20 28.63 -11.96 -6.78
CA HIS A 20 29.05 -11.62 -8.13
C HIS A 20 29.31 -10.11 -8.21
N GLY A 21 30.48 -9.74 -8.74
CA GLY A 21 31.11 -8.44 -8.50
C GLY A 21 30.25 -7.23 -8.85
N GLY A 22 30.10 -6.33 -7.88
CA GLY A 22 29.50 -5.01 -8.08
C GLY A 22 27.98 -4.99 -8.21
N LEU A 23 27.29 -6.11 -7.97
CA LEU A 23 25.83 -6.18 -8.03
C LEU A 23 25.22 -6.29 -6.63
N SER A 24 24.02 -5.74 -6.47
CA SER A 24 23.19 -5.83 -5.29
C SER A 24 21.82 -6.38 -5.67
N LEU A 25 21.28 -7.28 -4.86
CA LEU A 25 19.88 -7.68 -4.94
C LEU A 25 19.05 -6.66 -4.18
N VAL A 26 18.14 -5.99 -4.86
CA VAL A 26 17.13 -5.11 -4.26
C VAL A 26 15.80 -5.82 -4.32
N GLN A 27 15.17 -6.01 -3.16
CA GLN A 27 13.93 -6.77 -3.08
C GLN A 27 13.03 -6.24 -1.97
N THR A 28 11.74 -6.20 -2.30
CA THR A 28 10.64 -5.85 -1.39
C THR A 28 9.54 -6.91 -1.46
N THR A 29 8.70 -6.97 -0.43
CA THR A 29 7.47 -7.73 -0.40
C THR A 29 6.40 -6.92 0.32
N ASP A 30 5.19 -6.90 -0.23
CA ASP A 30 4.05 -6.30 0.46
C ASP A 30 2.75 -7.03 0.08
N TYR A 31 1.73 -6.91 0.93
CA TYR A 31 0.41 -7.46 0.73
C TYR A 31 -0.65 -6.66 1.50
N PHE A 32 -1.89 -6.68 1.02
CA PHE A 32 -2.99 -6.07 1.73
C PHE A 32 -4.32 -6.78 1.49
N TYR A 33 -5.30 -6.39 2.29
CA TYR A 33 -6.70 -6.82 2.19
C TYR A 33 -7.45 -6.00 1.13
N PRO A 34 -8.54 -6.51 0.55
CA PRO A 34 -9.34 -5.77 -0.41
C PRO A 34 -9.71 -4.36 0.07
N LEU A 35 -9.39 -3.36 -0.74
CA LEU A 35 -9.67 -1.94 -0.50
C LEU A 35 -10.83 -1.45 -1.36
N VAL A 36 -11.03 -2.07 -2.53
CA VAL A 36 -12.04 -1.70 -3.51
C VAL A 36 -12.82 -2.94 -3.95
N ASP A 37 -14.08 -2.73 -4.36
CA ASP A 37 -14.95 -3.82 -4.80
C ASP A 37 -14.63 -4.33 -6.21
N ASP A 38 -13.96 -3.52 -7.02
CA ASP A 38 -13.54 -3.90 -8.37
C ASP A 38 -12.32 -4.84 -8.28
N PRO A 39 -12.46 -6.13 -8.61
CA PRO A 39 -11.37 -7.10 -8.49
C PRO A 39 -10.19 -6.80 -9.43
N TYR A 40 -10.44 -6.23 -10.61
CA TYR A 40 -9.38 -5.90 -11.56
C TYR A 40 -8.54 -4.75 -11.00
N MET A 41 -9.19 -3.69 -10.53
CA MET A 41 -8.52 -2.56 -9.90
C MET A 41 -7.80 -2.98 -8.62
N GLN A 42 -8.39 -3.86 -7.82
CA GLN A 42 -7.74 -4.41 -6.64
C GLN A 42 -6.41 -5.11 -6.99
N GLY A 43 -6.38 -5.89 -8.08
CA GLY A 43 -5.14 -6.49 -8.60
C GLY A 43 -4.11 -5.44 -9.04
N LYS A 44 -4.54 -4.40 -9.78
CA LYS A 44 -3.66 -3.31 -10.21
C LYS A 44 -3.06 -2.55 -9.03
N ILE A 45 -3.88 -2.18 -8.04
CA ILE A 45 -3.42 -1.50 -6.83
C ILE A 45 -2.40 -2.38 -6.10
N ALA A 46 -2.61 -3.71 -6.09
CA ALA A 46 -1.71 -4.63 -5.40
C ALA A 46 -0.32 -4.70 -6.01
N CYS A 47 -0.26 -4.81 -7.33
CA CYS A 47 1.01 -4.75 -8.05
C CYS A 47 1.69 -3.39 -7.86
N ALA A 48 0.96 -2.28 -8.02
CA ALA A 48 1.51 -0.93 -7.88
C ALA A 48 2.09 -0.66 -6.48
N ASN A 49 1.47 -1.20 -5.43
CA ASN A 49 1.95 -1.09 -4.07
C ASN A 49 3.26 -1.87 -3.87
N VAL A 50 3.31 -3.13 -4.31
CA VAL A 50 4.54 -3.96 -4.25
C VAL A 50 5.71 -3.29 -4.98
N LEU A 51 5.45 -2.69 -6.15
CA LEU A 51 6.49 -1.99 -6.91
C LEU A 51 6.90 -0.65 -6.30
N SER A 52 6.05 -0.03 -5.49
CA SER A 52 6.28 1.29 -4.90
C SER A 52 7.59 1.34 -4.11
N ASP A 53 7.89 0.27 -3.37
CA ASP A 53 9.08 0.21 -2.52
C ASP A 53 10.39 0.08 -3.31
N LEU A 54 10.35 -0.51 -4.51
CA LEU A 54 11.50 -0.47 -5.42
C LEU A 54 11.72 0.95 -5.93
N TYR A 55 10.64 1.63 -6.34
CA TYR A 55 10.72 3.01 -6.81
C TYR A 55 11.16 3.98 -5.71
N ALA A 56 10.82 3.72 -4.45
CA ALA A 56 11.30 4.50 -3.31
C ALA A 56 12.83 4.46 -3.15
N MET A 57 13.46 3.34 -3.54
CA MET A 57 14.91 3.20 -3.60
C MET A 57 15.52 3.76 -4.90
N GLY A 58 14.74 4.45 -5.73
CA GLY A 58 15.18 4.97 -7.03
C GLY A 58 15.38 3.89 -8.11
N VAL A 59 15.00 2.64 -7.85
CA VAL A 59 15.11 1.54 -8.80
C VAL A 59 13.96 1.60 -9.78
N THR A 60 14.23 1.92 -11.05
CA THR A 60 13.19 2.09 -12.09
C THR A 60 12.76 0.79 -12.75
N ASP A 61 13.65 -0.21 -12.78
CA ASP A 61 13.45 -1.46 -13.51
C ASP A 61 13.28 -2.62 -12.53
N CYS A 62 12.22 -3.41 -12.74
CA CYS A 62 11.96 -4.62 -11.97
C CYS A 62 12.25 -5.85 -12.84
N ASP A 63 13.24 -6.65 -12.45
CA ASP A 63 13.61 -7.86 -13.21
C ASP A 63 12.53 -8.94 -13.11
N ASN A 64 11.88 -9.06 -11.95
CA ASN A 64 10.96 -10.15 -11.70
C ASN A 64 9.95 -9.84 -10.60
N MET A 65 8.69 -10.25 -10.81
CA MET A 65 7.68 -10.29 -9.78
C MET A 65 7.21 -11.71 -9.44
N LEU A 66 6.90 -11.93 -8.16
CA LEU A 66 6.11 -13.07 -7.69
C LEU A 66 4.78 -12.57 -7.13
N MET A 67 3.70 -13.31 -7.36
CA MET A 67 2.38 -12.96 -6.84
C MET A 67 2.05 -13.79 -5.58
N LEU A 68 1.60 -13.13 -4.53
CA LEU A 68 1.15 -13.76 -3.28
C LEU A 68 -0.36 -13.59 -3.16
N VAL A 69 -1.09 -14.71 -3.07
CA VAL A 69 -2.54 -14.70 -3.04
C VAL A 69 -3.05 -15.61 -1.93
N ALA A 70 -3.97 -15.11 -1.12
CA ALA A 70 -4.75 -15.93 -0.22
C ALA A 70 -6.23 -15.80 -0.57
N CYS A 71 -6.87 -16.87 -1.02
CA CYS A 71 -8.29 -16.89 -1.34
C CYS A 71 -9.09 -17.01 -0.03
N SER A 72 -10.10 -16.14 0.14
CA SER A 72 -10.98 -16.23 1.31
C SER A 72 -11.76 -17.55 1.31
N ASN A 73 -11.76 -18.24 2.45
CA ASN A 73 -12.60 -19.43 2.69
C ASN A 73 -14.10 -19.11 2.82
N LYS A 74 -14.46 -17.82 2.84
CA LYS A 74 -15.85 -17.35 2.85
C LYS A 74 -16.45 -17.24 1.44
N MET A 75 -15.61 -17.23 0.40
CA MET A 75 -16.07 -17.26 -0.98
C MET A 75 -16.41 -18.68 -1.40
N THR A 76 -17.57 -18.83 -2.06
CA THR A 76 -17.92 -20.06 -2.76
C THR A 76 -16.92 -20.38 -3.87
N GLU A 77 -16.87 -21.63 -4.33
CA GLU A 77 -16.02 -22.01 -5.48
C GLU A 77 -16.34 -21.19 -6.73
N LYS A 78 -17.63 -20.99 -7.03
CA LYS A 78 -18.07 -20.18 -8.18
C LYS A 78 -17.60 -18.74 -8.10
N GLU A 79 -17.66 -18.12 -6.92
CA GLU A 79 -17.14 -16.76 -6.73
C GLU A 79 -15.63 -16.72 -6.93
N ARG A 80 -14.89 -17.68 -6.37
CA ARG A 80 -13.43 -17.77 -6.54
C ARG A 80 -13.02 -17.93 -8.00
N ASP A 81 -13.71 -18.79 -8.76
CA ASP A 81 -13.43 -19.05 -10.17
C ASP A 81 -13.67 -17.82 -11.07
N ILE A 82 -14.47 -16.86 -10.61
CA ILE A 82 -14.75 -15.62 -11.33
C ILE A 82 -13.82 -14.50 -10.86
N ILE A 83 -13.72 -14.29 -9.55
CA ILE A 83 -13.06 -13.12 -8.95
C ILE A 83 -11.53 -13.24 -9.05
N MET A 84 -10.97 -14.41 -8.74
CA MET A 84 -9.52 -14.56 -8.64
C MET A 84 -8.80 -14.37 -9.98
N PRO A 85 -9.29 -14.90 -11.13
CA PRO A 85 -8.70 -14.61 -12.43
C PRO A 85 -8.71 -13.13 -12.80
N ILE A 86 -9.72 -12.37 -12.35
CA ILE A 86 -9.80 -10.92 -12.63
C ILE A 86 -8.76 -10.15 -11.82
N ILE A 87 -8.59 -10.50 -10.53
CA ILE A 87 -7.51 -9.95 -9.69
C ILE A 87 -6.13 -10.25 -10.30
N MET A 88 -5.90 -11.50 -10.67
CA MET A 88 -4.63 -11.93 -11.27
C MET A 88 -4.36 -11.19 -12.58
N ARG A 89 -5.39 -10.94 -13.39
CA ARG A 89 -5.27 -10.14 -14.61
C ARG A 89 -4.89 -8.69 -14.32
N GLY A 90 -5.55 -8.04 -13.36
CA GLY A 90 -5.19 -6.68 -12.95
C GLY A 90 -3.75 -6.57 -12.46
N PHE A 91 -3.31 -7.53 -11.63
CA PHE A 91 -1.93 -7.58 -11.16
C PHE A 91 -0.94 -7.74 -12.33
N LYS A 92 -1.23 -8.67 -13.25
CA LYS A 92 -0.40 -8.93 -14.44
C LYS A 92 -0.30 -7.71 -15.35
N ASP A 93 -1.41 -7.07 -15.67
CA ASP A 93 -1.44 -5.91 -16.57
C ASP A 93 -0.66 -4.72 -15.96
N CYS A 94 -0.74 -4.52 -14.64
CA CYS A 94 0.06 -3.50 -13.96
C CYS A 94 1.57 -3.84 -13.99
N ALA A 95 1.94 -5.12 -13.86
CA ALA A 95 3.33 -5.55 -13.98
C ALA A 95 3.87 -5.31 -15.41
N GLU A 96 3.04 -5.61 -16.43
CA GLU A 96 3.38 -5.34 -17.83
C GLU A 96 3.53 -3.84 -18.12
N GLU A 97 2.65 -3.00 -17.56
CA GLU A 97 2.78 -1.53 -17.62
C GLU A 97 4.09 -1.03 -16.97
N ALA A 98 4.56 -1.71 -15.93
CA ALA A 98 5.84 -1.44 -15.26
C ALA A 98 7.05 -2.06 -15.98
N GLY A 99 6.87 -2.71 -17.13
CA GLY A 99 7.95 -3.31 -17.91
C GLY A 99 8.48 -4.64 -17.34
N THR A 100 7.75 -5.29 -16.43
CA THR A 100 8.14 -6.55 -15.80
C THR A 100 7.10 -7.65 -15.99
N GLY A 101 7.44 -8.87 -15.54
CA GLY A 101 6.60 -10.05 -15.63
C GLY A 101 6.38 -10.71 -14.28
N VAL A 102 5.19 -11.28 -14.10
CA VAL A 102 4.89 -12.19 -13.00
C VAL A 102 5.26 -13.61 -13.44
N THR A 103 6.32 -14.18 -12.88
CA THR A 103 6.86 -15.49 -13.32
C THR A 103 6.53 -16.64 -12.38
N GLY A 104 5.92 -16.34 -11.23
CA GLY A 104 5.56 -17.33 -10.24
C GLY A 104 4.77 -16.71 -9.10
N GLY A 105 4.49 -17.53 -8.10
CA GLY A 105 3.70 -17.11 -6.96
C GLY A 105 3.20 -18.27 -6.13
N GLN A 106 2.45 -17.95 -5.10
CA GLN A 106 1.79 -18.93 -4.24
C GLN A 106 0.35 -18.51 -3.99
N THR A 107 -0.56 -19.48 -4.09
CA THR A 107 -1.97 -19.31 -3.73
C THR A 107 -2.34 -20.26 -2.59
N VAL A 108 -2.96 -19.73 -1.54
CA VAL A 108 -3.43 -20.51 -0.38
C VAL A 108 -4.88 -20.19 -0.02
N ILE A 109 -5.50 -21.00 0.82
CA ILE A 109 -6.80 -20.69 1.44
C ILE A 109 -6.56 -19.99 2.78
N ASN A 110 -7.29 -18.91 3.04
CA ASN A 110 -7.18 -18.11 4.26
C ASN A 110 -8.56 -17.58 4.67
N PRO A 111 -8.84 -17.23 5.95
CA PRO A 111 -10.11 -16.59 6.31
C PRO A 111 -10.39 -15.29 5.55
N TRP A 112 -9.35 -14.53 5.24
CA TRP A 112 -9.41 -13.25 4.56
C TRP A 112 -8.72 -13.30 3.20
N LEU A 113 -9.25 -12.53 2.24
CA LEU A 113 -8.60 -12.37 0.93
C LEU A 113 -7.33 -11.53 1.12
N ILE A 114 -6.18 -12.03 0.66
CA ILE A 114 -4.90 -11.31 0.69
C ILE A 114 -4.35 -11.27 -0.73
N ILE A 115 -3.87 -10.10 -1.14
CA ILE A 115 -3.30 -9.89 -2.47
C ILE A 115 -2.02 -9.08 -2.28
N GLY A 116 -0.94 -9.55 -2.85
CA GLY A 116 0.36 -8.93 -2.74
C GLY A 116 1.38 -9.61 -3.65
N GLY A 117 2.65 -9.40 -3.34
CA GLY A 117 3.71 -9.93 -4.16
C GLY A 117 5.09 -9.57 -3.65
N VAL A 118 6.06 -9.95 -4.48
CA VAL A 118 7.48 -9.65 -4.31
C VAL A 118 7.94 -8.95 -5.57
N GLY A 119 8.64 -7.83 -5.42
CA GLY A 119 9.37 -7.17 -6.50
C GLY A 119 10.86 -7.36 -6.29
N THR A 120 11.57 -7.78 -7.34
CA THR A 120 13.02 -8.03 -7.29
C THR A 120 13.73 -7.36 -8.46
N SER A 121 14.88 -6.77 -8.18
CA SER A 121 15.80 -6.23 -9.17
C SER A 121 17.26 -6.48 -8.76
N VAL A 122 18.13 -6.69 -9.73
CA VAL A 122 19.58 -6.80 -9.56
C VAL A 122 20.23 -5.54 -10.08
N CYS A 123 20.73 -4.72 -9.16
CA CYS A 123 21.16 -3.37 -9.45
C CYS A 123 22.68 -3.20 -9.28
N GLN A 124 23.28 -2.39 -10.14
CA GLN A 124 24.56 -1.74 -9.90
C GLN A 124 24.41 -0.60 -8.87
N PRO A 125 25.50 -0.15 -8.23
CA PRO A 125 25.45 0.87 -7.18
C PRO A 125 24.89 2.24 -7.63
N ASN A 126 24.84 2.50 -8.94
CA ASN A 126 24.30 3.73 -9.52
C ASN A 126 22.82 3.59 -9.97
N GLU A 127 22.23 2.41 -9.82
CA GLU A 127 20.84 2.12 -10.21
C GLU A 127 19.88 2.17 -9.01
N TYR A 128 20.39 2.46 -7.81
CA TYR A 128 19.60 2.69 -6.60
C TYR A 128 20.16 3.87 -5.78
N ILE A 129 19.30 4.46 -4.97
CA ILE A 129 19.57 5.61 -4.12
C ILE A 129 19.38 5.19 -2.67
N MET A 130 20.38 5.47 -1.82
CA MET A 130 20.29 5.18 -0.39
C MET A 130 19.40 6.22 0.31
N PRO A 131 18.34 5.80 1.03
CA PRO A 131 17.35 6.68 1.68
C PRO A 131 17.86 7.24 3.03
N ASP A 132 19.12 7.69 3.08
CA ASP A 132 19.80 8.13 4.31
C ASP A 132 20.60 9.44 4.17
N ASN A 133 20.52 10.10 3.00
CA ASN A 133 21.36 11.26 2.66
C ASN A 133 20.66 12.62 2.78
N ALA A 134 19.54 12.70 3.50
CA ALA A 134 18.86 13.98 3.73
C ALA A 134 19.69 14.91 4.62
N VAL A 135 19.76 16.19 4.27
CA VAL A 135 20.54 17.21 4.99
C VAL A 135 19.70 18.46 5.30
N VAL A 136 20.16 19.25 6.27
CA VAL A 136 19.51 20.52 6.62
C VAL A 136 19.50 21.45 5.42
N GLY A 137 18.31 21.91 5.04
CA GLY A 137 18.09 22.76 3.86
C GLY A 137 17.39 22.04 2.71
N ASP A 138 17.27 20.70 2.77
CA ASP A 138 16.49 19.94 1.80
C ASP A 138 14.98 20.27 1.88
N VAL A 139 14.27 19.96 0.79
CA VAL A 139 12.82 20.16 0.67
C VAL A 139 12.11 18.81 0.55
N LEU A 140 10.88 18.75 1.10
CA LEU A 140 10.04 17.57 1.00
C LEU A 140 9.07 17.71 -0.19
N VAL A 141 9.07 16.71 -1.07
CA VAL A 141 8.20 16.66 -2.25
C VAL A 141 7.29 15.43 -2.16
N LEU A 142 5.99 15.64 -2.38
CA LEU A 142 5.00 14.57 -2.39
C LEU A 142 4.42 14.42 -3.81
N THR A 143 4.44 13.20 -4.35
CA THR A 143 4.06 12.91 -5.74
C THR A 143 2.62 12.42 -5.90
N LYS A 144 1.94 12.09 -4.81
CA LYS A 144 0.53 11.66 -4.78
C LYS A 144 -0.22 12.37 -3.64
N PRO A 145 -1.49 12.78 -3.83
CA PRO A 145 -2.27 13.39 -2.76
C PRO A 145 -2.55 12.39 -1.62
N LEU A 146 -2.71 12.91 -0.40
CA LEU A 146 -3.11 12.15 0.77
C LEU A 146 -4.63 11.91 0.80
N GLY A 147 -5.09 10.97 1.65
CA GLY A 147 -6.51 10.78 1.96
C GLY A 147 -7.18 9.55 1.33
N THR A 148 -6.41 8.57 0.83
CA THR A 148 -6.93 7.33 0.23
C THR A 148 -7.82 6.54 1.19
N GLN A 149 -7.40 6.34 2.45
CA GLN A 149 -8.20 5.60 3.44
C GLN A 149 -9.54 6.28 3.72
N VAL A 150 -9.56 7.61 3.81
CA VAL A 150 -10.80 8.38 4.00
C VAL A 150 -11.74 8.16 2.82
N ALA A 151 -11.22 8.21 1.59
CA ALA A 151 -12.01 7.98 0.39
C ALA A 151 -12.60 6.56 0.33
N VAL A 152 -11.80 5.54 0.65
CA VAL A 152 -12.23 4.14 0.70
C VAL A 152 -13.33 3.95 1.75
N ASN A 153 -13.12 4.42 2.98
CA ASN A 153 -14.10 4.29 4.06
C ASN A 153 -15.41 5.03 3.74
N ALA A 154 -15.31 6.26 3.22
CA ALA A 154 -16.48 7.05 2.86
C ALA A 154 -17.31 6.38 1.75
N TYR A 155 -16.65 5.72 0.79
CA TYR A 155 -17.33 4.93 -0.23
C TYR A 155 -18.04 3.71 0.36
N GLN A 156 -17.38 2.94 1.21
CA GLN A 156 -17.99 1.77 1.88
C GLN A 156 -19.20 2.17 2.73
N TRP A 157 -19.19 3.34 3.35
CA TRP A 157 -20.32 3.86 4.13
C TRP A 157 -21.52 4.26 3.28
N LEU A 158 -21.39 4.42 1.96
CA LEU A 158 -22.55 4.66 1.09
C LEU A 158 -23.54 3.49 1.14
N ASP A 159 -23.03 2.27 1.33
CA ASP A 159 -23.82 1.04 1.39
C ASP A 159 -24.24 0.67 2.82
N GLN A 160 -23.77 1.43 3.82
CA GLN A 160 -24.17 1.31 5.24
C GLN A 160 -24.71 2.66 5.76
N PRO A 161 -25.93 3.06 5.37
CA PRO A 161 -26.42 4.42 5.52
C PRO A 161 -26.84 4.82 6.94
N GLU A 162 -26.63 3.99 7.96
CA GLU A 162 -27.05 4.33 9.31
C GLU A 162 -26.10 5.34 9.96
N ARG A 163 -26.53 6.60 10.00
CA ARG A 163 -25.85 7.72 10.68
C ARG A 163 -25.45 7.43 12.13
N GLU A 164 -26.15 6.53 12.82
CA GLU A 164 -25.81 6.09 14.18
C GLU A 164 -24.48 5.32 14.23
N GLN A 165 -24.10 4.66 13.13
CA GLN A 165 -22.87 3.86 13.05
C GLN A 165 -21.62 4.72 12.97
N ALA A 166 -21.64 5.91 12.36
CA ALA A 166 -20.46 6.76 12.30
C ALA A 166 -20.03 7.27 13.68
N ALA A 167 -21.00 7.68 14.52
CA ALA A 167 -20.72 8.09 15.90
C ALA A 167 -20.33 6.91 16.80
N ALA A 168 -20.93 5.73 16.58
CA ALA A 168 -20.52 4.50 17.26
C ALA A 168 -19.11 4.07 16.85
N PHE A 169 -18.78 4.16 15.56
CA PHE A 169 -17.47 3.85 15.01
C PHE A 169 -16.38 4.79 15.55
N CYS A 170 -16.68 6.09 15.67
CA CYS A 170 -15.75 7.01 16.32
C CYS A 170 -15.43 6.60 17.76
N LYS A 171 -16.45 6.14 18.51
CA LYS A 171 -16.28 5.61 19.87
C LYS A 171 -15.53 4.28 19.90
N ASP A 172 -15.74 3.41 18.91
CA ASP A 172 -15.04 2.13 18.81
C ASP A 172 -13.56 2.31 18.47
N ILE A 173 -13.21 3.21 17.56
CA ILE A 173 -11.80 3.59 17.29
C ILE A 173 -11.17 4.16 18.57
N GLU A 174 -11.85 5.07 19.26
CA GLU A 174 -11.32 5.62 20.52
C GLU A 174 -11.12 4.55 21.59
N LYS A 175 -12.00 3.54 21.63
CA LYS A 175 -11.90 2.41 22.57
C LYS A 175 -10.78 1.43 22.22
N GLN A 176 -10.58 1.12 20.94
CA GLN A 176 -9.59 0.14 20.48
C GLN A 176 -8.18 0.74 20.43
N GLU A 177 -8.06 1.94 19.86
CA GLU A 177 -6.78 2.58 19.54
C GLU A 177 -6.38 3.61 20.62
N GLY A 178 -7.32 4.07 21.46
CA GLY A 178 -7.07 5.09 22.48
C GLY A 178 -6.95 6.52 21.94
N TYR A 179 -7.24 6.70 20.64
CA TYR A 179 -7.16 7.98 19.94
C TYR A 179 -8.54 8.51 19.58
N GLN A 180 -8.73 9.82 19.76
CA GLN A 180 -9.97 10.49 19.37
C GLN A 180 -10.11 10.48 17.85
N SER A 181 -11.33 10.29 17.35
CA SER A 181 -11.66 10.36 15.93
C SER A 181 -12.84 11.31 15.68
N TRP A 182 -12.96 11.81 14.45
CA TRP A 182 -13.93 12.85 14.11
C TRP A 182 -14.66 12.57 12.79
N ILE A 183 -15.94 12.95 12.74
CA ILE A 183 -16.70 13.01 11.50
C ILE A 183 -16.29 14.29 10.77
N ILE A 184 -15.56 14.15 9.64
CA ILE A 184 -14.98 15.27 8.90
C ILE A 184 -15.84 15.78 7.73
N GLY A 185 -17.03 15.20 7.51
CA GLY A 185 -17.94 15.62 6.46
C GLY A 185 -19.27 14.88 6.46
N ILE A 186 -20.24 15.39 5.71
CA ILE A 186 -21.55 14.78 5.49
C ILE A 186 -21.72 14.53 4.00
N VAL A 187 -22.11 13.31 3.63
CA VAL A 187 -22.42 12.97 2.24
C VAL A 187 -23.83 13.46 1.90
N GLU A 188 -23.93 14.24 0.81
CA GLU A 188 -25.21 14.68 0.23
C GLU A 188 -25.38 14.08 -1.17
N LYS A 189 -26.63 13.95 -1.63
CA LYS A 189 -26.93 13.42 -2.97
C LYS A 189 -26.40 14.37 -4.05
N GLY A 190 -25.59 13.87 -4.98
CA GLY A 190 -25.00 14.71 -6.03
C GLY A 190 -24.16 13.94 -7.04
N ASN A 191 -23.32 14.67 -7.79
CA ASN A 191 -22.55 14.14 -8.93
C ASN A 191 -21.25 13.41 -8.52
N ARG A 192 -21.22 12.77 -7.34
CA ARG A 192 -20.02 12.08 -6.80
C ARG A 192 -18.78 12.98 -6.69
N SER A 193 -18.97 14.25 -6.33
CA SER A 193 -17.88 15.21 -6.12
C SER A 193 -17.67 15.49 -4.63
N ALA A 194 -16.41 15.62 -4.19
CA ALA A 194 -16.06 16.14 -2.86
C ALA A 194 -15.64 17.61 -2.96
N ARG A 195 -16.01 18.43 -1.97
CA ARG A 195 -15.56 19.83 -1.83
C ARG A 195 -15.07 20.06 -0.42
N ILE A 196 -13.88 20.64 -0.31
CA ILE A 196 -13.36 21.17 0.95
C ILE A 196 -13.92 22.58 1.10
N ILE A 197 -14.42 22.93 2.28
CA ILE A 197 -14.92 24.29 2.57
C ILE A 197 -13.77 25.30 2.48
N ASP A 198 -14.05 26.54 2.03
CA ASP A 198 -13.02 27.56 1.78
C ASP A 198 -12.14 27.90 3.00
N LYS A 199 -12.67 27.66 4.21
CA LYS A 199 -11.98 27.89 5.49
C LYS A 199 -12.11 26.65 6.37
N PRO A 200 -11.34 25.58 6.11
CA PRO A 200 -11.38 24.40 6.95
C PRO A 200 -10.90 24.77 8.35
N ARG A 201 -11.58 24.26 9.38
CA ARG A 201 -11.10 24.36 10.74
C ARG A 201 -9.95 23.38 10.91
N VAL A 202 -8.73 23.90 11.09
CA VAL A 202 -7.59 23.08 11.50
C VAL A 202 -7.77 22.75 12.98
N ILE A 203 -7.74 21.47 13.31
CA ILE A 203 -7.72 20.98 14.68
C ILE A 203 -6.32 20.44 14.90
N GLU A 204 -5.54 21.12 15.72
CA GLU A 204 -4.25 20.60 16.16
C GLU A 204 -4.52 19.43 17.11
N VAL A 205 -4.03 18.25 16.74
CA VAL A 205 -4.05 17.07 17.58
C VAL A 205 -2.68 16.99 18.24
N PRO A 206 -2.53 17.38 19.51
CA PRO A 206 -1.27 17.18 20.20
C PRO A 206 -0.98 15.68 20.26
N ALA A 207 0.25 15.29 19.92
CA ALA A 207 0.70 13.94 20.17
C ALA A 207 0.48 13.64 21.66
N LYS A 208 -0.30 12.59 21.96
CA LYS A 208 -0.24 12.01 23.30
C LYS A 208 1.08 11.29 23.35
N ASP A 209 2.11 11.92 23.90
CA ASP A 209 3.31 11.21 24.34
C ASP A 209 2.83 10.15 25.35
N ARG A 210 2.71 8.90 24.92
CA ARG A 210 2.84 7.78 25.84
C ARG A 210 4.34 7.60 26.00
N ASP A 211 4.83 7.85 27.22
CA ASP A 211 6.23 7.72 27.58
C ASP A 211 6.87 6.48 26.91
N GLY A 212 7.64 6.71 25.83
CA GLY A 212 8.53 5.71 25.24
C GLY A 212 8.02 4.87 24.06
N GLU A 213 6.83 5.08 23.51
CA GLU A 213 6.38 4.37 22.30
C GLU A 213 6.26 5.33 21.11
N LEU A 214 7.21 5.23 20.17
CA LEU A 214 7.03 5.73 18.80
C LEU A 214 6.15 4.68 18.10
N TRP A 215 4.86 5.01 17.95
CA TRP A 215 3.76 4.19 17.40
C TRP A 215 3.16 3.16 18.36
#